data_AF-R6RRU0-F1
#
_entry.id   AF-R6RRU0-F1
#
_cell.length_a   1.000
_cell.length_b   1.000
_cell.length_c   1.000
_cell.angle_alpha   90.00
_cell.angle_beta   90.00
_cell.angle_gamma   90.00
#
_symmetry.space_group_name_H-M   'P 1'
#
loop_
_entity.id
_entity.type
_entity.pdbx_description
1 polymer ?
#
loop_
_entity_poly.entity_id
_entity_poly.type
_entity_poly.pdbx_seq_one_letter_code
_entity_poly.pdbx_strand_id
1 'polypeptide(L)'
;MREISVELVKKTVEELCVKANLYLPDGMKEKINSCIGCEKSPLSKQVLGDIVRNIDCAKELEVPICQDTGMAVIFLEVGQDVHFTGGNLTEAINEGVASGYVNGKLRLSVVEDPLERKNTNNNTPAIVHTSIVPGDKVHIMVAPKGFGSENMSALKMFTPSATREDIVNFVVETVSKAGSNPCPPITVGVGIGGDFELSALLAKKALCRDLKIRNPKPLYADMESEMLEKINKLGIGPQGFGGTVTALYVNIEQHPTHIAGLPVAVNIGCHVTRHAEAEL
;
A
#
# COMPACT_ATOMS: atom_id res chain seq x y z
N MET A 1 -7.85 -29.70 -12.41
CA MET A 1 -7.07 -29.29 -11.24
C MET A 1 -5.63 -29.07 -11.70
N ARG A 2 -5.16 -27.83 -11.65
CA ARG A 2 -3.80 -27.43 -12.03
C ARG A 2 -2.89 -27.55 -10.81
N GLU A 3 -1.77 -28.23 -10.96
CA GLU A 3 -0.78 -28.34 -9.90
C GLU A 3 0.24 -27.21 -9.99
N ILE A 4 0.48 -26.53 -8.87
CA ILE A 4 1.53 -25.51 -8.74
C ILE A 4 2.45 -25.91 -7.58
N SER A 5 3.74 -26.03 -7.87
CA SER A 5 4.74 -26.32 -6.84
C SER A 5 4.90 -25.12 -5.91
N VAL A 6 4.94 -25.36 -4.60
CA VAL A 6 5.23 -24.30 -3.60
C VAL A 6 6.63 -23.71 -3.77
N GLU A 7 7.57 -24.42 -4.40
CA GLU A 7 8.91 -23.88 -4.74
C GLU A 7 8.80 -22.75 -5.78
N LEU A 8 7.87 -22.86 -6.73
CA LEU A 8 7.60 -21.77 -7.68
C LEU A 8 7.02 -20.56 -6.95
N VAL A 9 6.12 -20.78 -5.98
CA VAL A 9 5.56 -19.69 -5.16
C VAL A 9 6.67 -19.01 -4.35
N LYS A 10 7.52 -19.78 -3.67
CA LYS A 10 8.66 -19.27 -2.90
C LYS A 10 9.57 -18.39 -3.74
N LYS A 11 10.02 -18.89 -4.89
CA LYS A 11 10.88 -18.13 -5.82
C LYS A 11 10.20 -16.86 -6.32
N THR A 12 8.92 -16.95 -6.66
CA THR A 12 8.13 -15.79 -7.11
C THR A 12 8.05 -14.72 -6.01
N VAL A 13 7.77 -15.12 -4.76
CA VAL A 13 7.72 -14.19 -3.63
C VAL A 13 9.09 -13.56 -3.35
N GLU A 14 10.18 -14.32 -3.41
CA GLU A 14 11.55 -13.80 -3.30
C GLU A 14 11.82 -12.70 -4.33
N GLU A 15 11.55 -12.97 -5.61
CA GLU A 15 11.74 -12.01 -6.70
C GLU A 15 10.86 -10.76 -6.53
N LEU A 16 9.59 -10.94 -6.13
CA LEU A 16 8.66 -9.83 -5.91
C LEU A 16 9.04 -8.97 -4.70
N CYS A 17 9.57 -9.55 -3.61
CA CYS A 17 10.08 -8.79 -2.46
C CYS A 17 11.22 -7.85 -2.86
N VAL A 18 12.17 -8.32 -3.68
CA VAL A 18 13.26 -7.49 -4.19
C VAL A 18 12.71 -6.44 -5.15
N LYS A 19 11.92 -6.87 -6.14
CA LYS A 19 11.35 -5.97 -7.18
C LYS A 19 10.55 -4.82 -6.57
N ALA A 20 9.65 -5.10 -5.63
CA ALA A 20 8.82 -4.06 -5.01
C ALA A 20 9.64 -3.05 -4.21
N ASN A 21 10.81 -3.41 -3.69
CA ASN A 21 11.65 -2.51 -2.91
C ASN A 21 12.59 -1.64 -3.76
N LEU A 22 12.95 -2.12 -4.97
CA LEU A 22 13.82 -1.42 -5.92
C LEU A 22 13.04 -0.57 -6.93
N TYR A 23 11.81 -0.98 -7.26
CA TYR A 23 11.00 -0.35 -8.30
C TYR A 23 9.61 0.01 -7.79
N LEU A 24 9.19 1.25 -8.01
CA LEU A 24 7.80 1.67 -7.76
C LEU A 24 6.87 1.13 -8.87
N PRO A 25 5.57 0.98 -8.57
CA PRO A 25 4.57 0.66 -9.57
C PRO A 25 4.57 1.64 -10.74
N ASP A 26 4.20 1.13 -11.91
CA ASP A 26 4.17 1.91 -13.15
C ASP A 26 3.31 3.17 -13.00
N GLY A 27 3.83 4.31 -13.47
CA GLY A 27 3.12 5.58 -13.40
C GLY A 27 3.35 6.37 -12.10
N MET A 28 3.86 5.76 -11.02
CA MET A 28 4.09 6.47 -9.76
C MET A 28 5.16 7.57 -9.91
N LYS A 29 6.31 7.23 -10.52
CA LYS A 29 7.39 8.19 -10.75
C LYS A 29 6.90 9.32 -11.67
N GLU A 30 6.20 8.97 -12.74
CA GLU A 30 5.64 9.92 -13.70
C GLU A 30 4.63 10.85 -13.03
N LYS A 31 3.81 10.31 -12.11
CA LYS A 31 2.86 11.09 -11.33
C LYS A 31 3.57 12.10 -10.43
N ILE A 32 4.57 11.67 -9.66
CA ILE A 32 5.38 12.57 -8.81
C ILE A 32 6.07 13.64 -9.66
N ASN A 33 6.65 13.25 -10.79
CA ASN A 33 7.32 14.18 -11.71
C ASN A 33 6.33 15.21 -12.28
N SER A 34 5.12 14.80 -12.66
CA SER A 34 4.08 15.71 -13.17
C SER A 34 3.66 16.77 -12.14
N CYS A 35 3.75 16.46 -10.84
CA CYS A 35 3.43 17.38 -9.76
C CYS A 35 4.43 18.54 -9.64
N ILE A 36 5.67 18.39 -10.11
CA ILE A 36 6.69 19.46 -10.10
C ILE A 36 6.21 20.70 -10.88
N GLY A 37 5.53 20.47 -12.02
CA GLY A 37 5.02 21.55 -12.87
C GLY A 37 3.85 22.31 -12.24
N CYS A 38 3.04 21.64 -11.43
CA CYS A 38 1.82 22.19 -10.84
C CYS A 38 2.02 22.75 -9.41
N GLU A 39 3.09 22.35 -8.73
CA GLU A 39 3.41 22.83 -7.39
C GLU A 39 3.68 24.34 -7.40
N LYS A 40 3.28 25.05 -6.35
CA LYS A 40 3.46 26.52 -6.24
C LYS A 40 4.69 26.89 -5.42
N SER A 41 5.03 26.11 -4.40
CA SER A 41 6.19 26.36 -3.53
C SER A 41 7.50 25.99 -4.23
N PRO A 42 8.47 26.92 -4.38
CA PRO A 42 9.77 26.61 -4.96
C PRO A 42 10.54 25.53 -4.20
N LEU A 43 10.47 25.54 -2.86
CA LEU A 43 11.08 24.51 -2.02
C LEU A 43 10.45 23.14 -2.29
N SER A 44 9.12 23.08 -2.39
CA SER A 44 8.38 21.84 -2.60
C SER A 44 8.61 21.26 -4.00
N LYS A 45 8.86 22.11 -5.00
CA LYS A 45 9.33 21.66 -6.32
C LYS A 45 10.69 20.97 -6.24
N GLN A 46 11.62 21.53 -5.47
CA GLN A 46 12.93 20.92 -5.25
C GLN A 46 12.78 19.56 -4.56
N VAL A 47 11.98 19.50 -3.49
CA VAL A 47 11.70 18.25 -2.76
C VAL A 47 11.11 17.17 -3.67
N LEU A 48 10.13 17.50 -4.52
CA LEU A 48 9.59 16.53 -5.50
C LEU A 48 10.66 16.09 -6.50
N GLY A 49 11.51 17.01 -6.96
CA GLY A 49 12.65 16.69 -7.81
C GLY A 49 13.67 15.78 -7.13
N ASP A 50 13.90 15.95 -5.83
CA ASP A 50 14.80 15.11 -5.04
C ASP A 50 14.23 13.69 -4.89
N ILE A 51 12.92 13.56 -4.69
CA ILE A 51 12.22 12.27 -4.67
C ILE A 51 12.39 11.55 -6.02
N VAL A 52 12.19 12.23 -7.15
CA VAL A 52 12.38 11.64 -8.49
C VAL A 52 13.84 11.21 -8.68
N ARG A 53 14.82 12.05 -8.32
CA ARG A 53 16.24 11.70 -8.40
C ARG A 53 16.60 10.50 -7.51
N ASN A 54 16.01 10.40 -6.32
CA ASN A 54 16.20 9.24 -5.46
C ASN A 54 15.66 7.95 -6.09
N ILE A 55 14.50 8.00 -6.75
CA ILE A 55 13.95 6.84 -7.47
C ILE A 55 14.88 6.42 -8.62
N ASP A 56 15.43 7.38 -9.37
CA ASP A 56 16.37 7.10 -10.46
C ASP A 56 17.70 6.53 -9.92
N CYS A 57 18.27 7.11 -8.87
CA CYS A 57 19.48 6.60 -8.22
C CYS A 57 19.28 5.20 -7.63
N ALA A 58 18.13 4.92 -7.00
CA ALA A 58 17.82 3.60 -6.46
C ALA A 58 17.87 2.52 -7.55
N LYS A 59 17.33 2.84 -8.73
CA LYS A 59 17.38 1.98 -9.91
C LYS A 59 18.80 1.83 -10.46
N GLU A 60 19.55 2.92 -10.61
CA GLU A 60 20.92 2.89 -11.15
C GLU A 60 21.92 2.15 -10.25
N LEU A 61 21.76 2.28 -8.94
CA LEU A 61 22.64 1.69 -7.93
C LEU A 61 22.16 0.32 -7.44
N GLU A 62 21.01 -0.15 -7.92
CA GLU A 62 20.35 -1.39 -7.48
C GLU A 62 20.18 -1.47 -5.95
N VAL A 63 19.75 -0.36 -5.34
CA VAL A 63 19.49 -0.25 -3.89
C VAL A 63 18.01 0.03 -3.62
N PRO A 64 17.51 -0.29 -2.42
CA PRO A 64 16.13 0.03 -2.06
C PRO A 64 15.84 1.53 -2.11
N ILE A 65 14.66 1.90 -2.60
CA ILE A 65 14.24 3.32 -2.71
C ILE A 65 14.17 4.01 -1.34
N CYS A 66 13.89 3.23 -0.28
CA CYS A 66 13.78 3.72 1.09
C CYS A 66 14.52 2.79 2.05
N GLN A 67 15.13 3.37 3.08
CA GLN A 67 15.76 2.64 4.17
C GLN A 67 14.78 1.72 4.91
N ASP A 68 13.50 2.08 4.96
CA ASP A 68 12.44 1.21 5.45
C ASP A 68 11.92 0.33 4.30
N THR A 69 12.45 -0.89 4.20
CA THR A 69 11.99 -1.90 3.25
C THR A 69 10.69 -2.60 3.68
N GLY A 70 10.12 -2.18 4.81
CA GLY A 70 8.76 -2.48 5.24
C GLY A 70 8.51 -3.93 5.62
N MET A 71 7.33 -4.18 6.16
CA MET A 71 6.83 -5.53 6.41
C MET A 71 6.16 -6.07 5.16
N ALA A 72 6.45 -7.32 4.78
CA ALA A 72 5.83 -7.95 3.62
C ALA A 72 4.33 -8.17 3.87
N VAL A 73 3.49 -7.58 3.03
CA VAL A 73 2.06 -7.89 2.93
C VAL A 73 1.84 -8.57 1.58
N ILE A 74 1.17 -9.71 1.60
CA ILE A 74 0.96 -10.56 0.43
C ILE A 74 -0.55 -10.70 0.21
N PHE A 75 -1.01 -10.28 -0.96
CA PHE A 75 -2.33 -10.61 -1.46
C PHE A 75 -2.20 -11.80 -2.40
N LEU A 76 -2.90 -12.87 -2.08
CA LEU A 76 -2.85 -14.14 -2.81
C LEU A 76 -4.24 -14.48 -3.32
N GLU A 77 -4.47 -14.35 -4.61
CA GLU A 77 -5.71 -14.79 -5.26
C GLU A 77 -5.46 -16.17 -5.89
N VAL A 78 -6.11 -17.19 -5.34
CA VAL A 78 -5.91 -18.60 -5.72
C VAL A 78 -7.12 -19.07 -6.52
N GLY A 79 -6.89 -19.48 -7.76
CA GLY A 79 -7.89 -20.14 -8.59
C GLY A 79 -8.47 -21.38 -7.90
N GLN A 80 -9.78 -21.54 -7.92
CA GLN A 80 -10.51 -22.66 -7.32
C GLN A 80 -10.05 -24.03 -7.84
N ASP A 81 -9.50 -24.07 -9.06
CA ASP A 81 -8.98 -25.29 -9.68
C ASP A 81 -7.48 -25.54 -9.41
N VAL A 82 -6.86 -24.80 -8.49
CA VAL A 82 -5.43 -24.94 -8.14
C VAL A 82 -5.22 -25.90 -6.97
N HIS A 83 -4.21 -26.76 -7.10
CA HIS A 83 -3.67 -27.58 -6.02
C HIS A 83 -2.17 -27.30 -5.83
N PHE A 84 -1.78 -26.87 -4.63
CA PHE A 84 -0.38 -26.66 -4.31
C PHE A 84 0.31 -27.97 -3.92
N THR A 85 1.46 -28.25 -4.53
CA THR A 85 2.24 -29.48 -4.31
C THR A 85 3.65 -29.20 -3.79
N GLY A 86 4.26 -30.19 -3.15
CA GLY A 86 5.67 -30.12 -2.71
C GLY A 86 5.92 -29.46 -1.35
N GLY A 87 4.88 -29.07 -0.60
CA GLY A 87 5.04 -28.56 0.77
C GLY A 87 3.89 -27.68 1.25
N ASN A 88 4.13 -26.94 2.33
CA ASN A 88 3.18 -25.99 2.90
C ASN A 88 3.31 -24.61 2.22
N LEU A 89 2.18 -24.08 1.73
CA LEU A 89 2.14 -22.79 1.04
C LEU A 89 2.60 -21.62 1.92
N THR A 90 2.17 -21.58 3.18
CA THR A 90 2.52 -20.50 4.12
C THR A 90 4.01 -20.53 4.47
N GLU A 91 4.59 -21.71 4.64
CA GLU A 91 6.04 -21.87 4.85
C GLU A 91 6.81 -21.39 3.63
N ALA A 92 6.42 -21.83 2.42
CA ALA A 92 7.06 -21.41 1.18
C ALA A 92 6.99 -19.90 0.94
N ILE A 93 5.86 -19.26 1.28
CA ILE A 93 5.71 -17.80 1.24
C ILE A 93 6.70 -17.13 2.22
N ASN A 94 6.77 -17.58 3.47
CA ASN A 94 7.67 -16.98 4.46
C ASN A 94 9.15 -17.24 4.13
N GLU A 95 9.50 -18.39 3.58
CA GLU A 95 10.83 -18.66 3.05
C GLU A 95 11.18 -17.73 1.88
N GLY A 96 10.23 -17.50 0.97
CA GLY A 96 10.40 -16.54 -0.14
C GLY A 96 10.64 -15.12 0.37
N VAL A 97 9.89 -14.69 1.38
CA VAL A 97 10.12 -13.39 2.06
C VAL A 97 11.48 -13.35 2.73
N ALA A 98 11.84 -14.37 3.53
CA ALA A 98 13.14 -14.42 4.19
C ALA A 98 14.29 -14.33 3.20
N SER A 99 14.26 -15.14 2.13
CA SER A 99 15.27 -15.12 1.07
C SER A 99 15.29 -13.78 0.34
N GLY A 100 14.13 -13.24 -0.06
CA GLY A 100 14.06 -11.95 -0.75
C GLY A 100 14.61 -10.79 0.07
N TYR A 101 14.36 -10.78 1.38
CA TYR A 101 14.90 -9.73 2.25
C TYR A 101 16.38 -9.92 2.57
N VAL A 102 16.84 -11.14 2.85
CA VAL A 102 18.24 -11.42 3.19
C VAL A 102 19.14 -11.30 1.96
N ASN A 103 18.81 -11.99 0.86
CA ASN A 103 19.60 -12.00 -0.37
C ASN A 103 19.52 -10.65 -1.10
N GLY A 104 18.36 -10.00 -1.06
CA GLY A 104 18.15 -8.65 -1.60
C GLY A 104 18.78 -7.54 -0.76
N LYS A 105 19.47 -7.86 0.35
CA LYS A 105 20.11 -6.90 1.27
C LYS A 105 19.13 -5.81 1.74
N LEU A 106 17.88 -6.20 1.94
CA LEU A 106 16.83 -5.33 2.44
C LEU A 106 16.93 -5.21 3.97
N ARG A 107 16.31 -4.18 4.54
CA ARG A 107 16.29 -4.00 6.00
C ARG A 107 15.33 -5.00 6.66
N LEU A 108 15.83 -5.68 7.69
CA LEU A 108 15.08 -6.67 8.47
C LEU A 108 14.42 -5.95 9.66
N SER A 109 13.14 -5.63 9.52
CA SER A 109 12.41 -4.67 10.36
C SER A 109 11.33 -5.32 11.23
N VAL A 110 11.15 -6.64 11.17
CA VAL A 110 10.13 -7.37 11.95
C VAL A 110 10.71 -7.83 13.28
N VAL A 111 9.91 -7.69 14.34
CA VAL A 111 10.20 -8.22 15.68
C VAL A 111 9.36 -9.48 15.93
N GLU A 112 9.92 -10.45 16.65
CA GLU A 112 9.29 -11.75 16.93
C GLU A 112 8.11 -11.61 17.89
N ASP A 113 8.22 -10.68 18.85
CA ASP A 113 7.19 -10.34 19.81
C ASP A 113 7.07 -8.81 19.90
N PRO A 114 5.85 -8.25 19.87
CA PRO A 114 5.64 -6.80 19.88
C PRO A 114 6.05 -6.11 21.19
N LEU A 115 6.10 -6.85 22.31
CA LEU A 115 6.44 -6.35 23.64
C LEU A 115 7.92 -6.62 24.00
N GLU A 116 8.47 -7.79 23.66
CA GLU A 116 9.89 -8.13 23.89
C GLU A 116 10.82 -7.56 22.80
N ARG A 117 10.28 -7.34 21.60
CA ARG A 117 10.90 -6.58 20.50
C ARG A 117 12.22 -7.10 19.95
N LYS A 118 12.53 -8.39 20.13
CA LYS A 118 13.70 -9.02 19.49
C LYS A 118 13.46 -9.20 17.99
N ASN A 119 14.45 -8.84 17.17
CA ASN A 119 14.34 -8.90 15.71
C ASN A 119 14.33 -10.35 15.20
N THR A 120 13.54 -10.63 14.17
CA THR A 120 13.48 -11.97 13.53
C THR A 120 14.69 -12.27 12.64
N ASN A 121 15.47 -11.24 12.30
CA ASN A 121 16.67 -11.28 11.44
C ASN A 121 16.43 -11.88 10.05
N ASN A 122 15.18 -11.85 9.58
CA ASN A 122 14.80 -12.26 8.23
C ASN A 122 13.52 -11.54 7.71
N ASN A 123 12.98 -10.58 8.46
CA ASN A 123 11.76 -9.82 8.11
C ASN A 123 10.47 -10.65 7.99
N THR A 124 10.44 -11.86 8.56
CA THR A 124 9.23 -12.71 8.68
C THR A 124 8.63 -12.60 10.09
N PRO A 125 7.36 -13.00 10.31
CA PRO A 125 6.39 -13.50 9.33
C PRO A 125 5.82 -12.41 8.40
N ALA A 126 5.43 -12.81 7.20
CA ALA A 126 4.65 -11.98 6.29
C ALA A 126 3.17 -11.91 6.73
N ILE A 127 2.49 -10.82 6.41
CA ILE A 127 1.03 -10.74 6.50
C ILE A 127 0.45 -11.29 5.20
N VAL A 128 -0.28 -12.41 5.27
CA VAL A 128 -0.83 -13.09 4.08
C VAL A 128 -2.35 -12.98 4.06
N HIS A 129 -2.89 -12.43 2.98
CA HIS A 129 -4.32 -12.35 2.70
C HIS A 129 -4.65 -13.22 1.50
N THR A 130 -5.28 -14.37 1.76
CA THR A 130 -5.66 -15.32 0.71
C THR A 130 -7.14 -15.19 0.35
N SER A 131 -7.46 -15.19 -0.94
CA SER A 131 -8.82 -15.27 -1.48
C SER A 131 -8.92 -16.33 -2.55
N ILE A 132 -10.00 -17.12 -2.54
CA ILE A 132 -10.30 -18.07 -3.60
C ILE A 132 -11.08 -17.36 -4.71
N VAL A 133 -10.63 -17.50 -5.95
CA VAL A 133 -11.23 -16.89 -7.14
C VAL A 133 -11.53 -17.96 -8.20
N PRO A 134 -12.44 -17.73 -9.16
CA PRO A 134 -12.66 -18.66 -10.26
C PRO A 134 -11.40 -18.88 -11.12
N GLY A 135 -11.26 -20.07 -11.70
CA GLY A 135 -10.19 -20.40 -12.64
C GLY A 135 -9.05 -21.20 -12.01
N ASP A 136 -7.94 -21.30 -12.73
CA ASP A 136 -6.79 -22.17 -12.46
C ASP A 136 -5.46 -21.42 -12.35
N LYS A 137 -5.51 -20.11 -12.10
CA LYS A 137 -4.32 -19.26 -11.97
C LYS A 137 -4.10 -18.82 -10.53
N VAL A 138 -2.89 -18.42 -10.22
CA VAL A 138 -2.57 -17.79 -8.91
C VAL A 138 -2.00 -16.41 -9.16
N HIS A 139 -2.66 -15.37 -8.68
CA HIS A 139 -2.11 -14.02 -8.66
C HIS A 139 -1.48 -13.75 -7.30
N ILE A 140 -0.22 -13.31 -7.33
CA ILE A 140 0.57 -12.98 -6.15
C ILE A 140 0.95 -11.51 -6.25
N MET A 141 0.51 -10.70 -5.29
CA MET A 141 0.98 -9.33 -5.11
C MET A 141 1.71 -9.20 -3.77
N VAL A 142 2.95 -8.73 -3.83
CA VAL A 142 3.75 -8.37 -2.66
C VAL A 142 3.75 -6.85 -2.54
N ALA A 143 3.23 -6.33 -1.42
CA ALA A 143 3.11 -4.90 -1.13
C ALA A 143 3.82 -4.54 0.19
N PRO A 144 5.16 -4.40 0.19
CA PRO A 144 5.91 -4.16 1.43
C PRO A 144 5.56 -2.81 2.06
N LYS A 145 5.03 -2.83 3.28
CA LYS A 145 4.49 -1.64 3.93
C LYS A 145 5.48 -1.02 4.91
N GLY A 146 5.91 0.20 4.63
CA GLY A 146 6.70 1.01 5.57
C GLY A 146 5.86 1.51 6.74
N PHE A 147 6.40 1.43 7.96
CA PHE A 147 5.61 1.69 9.18
C PHE A 147 5.46 3.18 9.50
N GLY A 148 6.32 4.05 8.96
CA GLY A 148 6.12 5.50 9.07
C GLY A 148 4.76 5.95 8.50
N SER A 149 4.31 5.32 7.41
CA SER A 149 2.98 5.58 6.83
C SER A 149 1.89 4.68 7.41
N GLU A 150 2.18 3.42 7.77
CA GLU A 150 1.19 2.52 8.40
C GLU A 150 0.69 3.07 9.74
N ASN A 151 1.57 3.66 10.54
CA ASN A 151 1.21 4.21 11.85
C ASN A 151 0.28 5.44 11.75
N MET A 152 0.13 6.02 10.55
CA MET A 152 -0.73 7.18 10.29
C MET A 152 -2.11 6.78 9.76
N SER A 153 -2.38 5.48 9.65
CA SER A 153 -3.68 4.91 9.28
C SER A 153 -4.68 5.04 10.42
N ALA A 154 -5.99 5.09 10.11
CA ALA A 154 -7.05 5.19 11.10
C ALA A 154 -8.27 4.37 10.69
N LEU A 155 -9.06 3.92 11.68
CA LEU A 155 -10.32 3.23 11.47
C LEU A 155 -11.39 3.83 12.38
N LYS A 156 -12.60 3.98 11.86
CA LYS A 156 -13.76 4.45 12.61
C LYS A 156 -15.00 3.63 12.26
N MET A 157 -15.69 3.17 13.30
CA MET A 157 -17.01 2.54 13.18
C MET A 157 -18.07 3.63 13.25
N PHE A 158 -18.58 4.06 12.10
CA PHE A 158 -19.67 5.03 12.06
C PHE A 158 -21.02 4.36 12.30
N THR A 159 -21.98 5.17 12.74
CA THR A 159 -23.39 4.79 12.69
C THR A 159 -23.90 4.89 11.24
N PRO A 160 -24.97 4.15 10.87
CA PRO A 160 -25.56 4.22 9.53
C PRO A 160 -26.09 5.61 9.13
N SER A 161 -26.26 6.50 10.10
CA SER A 161 -26.69 7.88 9.89
C SER A 161 -25.55 8.81 9.46
N ALA A 162 -24.29 8.35 9.47
CA ALA A 162 -23.17 9.15 9.04
C ALA A 162 -23.32 9.53 7.56
N THR A 163 -23.07 10.80 7.29
CA THR A 163 -23.20 11.37 5.96
C THR A 163 -21.92 11.15 5.14
N ARG A 164 -22.03 11.36 3.82
CA ARG A 164 -20.85 11.46 2.94
C ARG A 164 -19.83 12.47 3.48
N GLU A 165 -20.29 13.60 3.98
CA GLU A 165 -19.43 14.66 4.50
C GLU A 165 -18.68 14.21 5.75
N ASP A 166 -19.32 13.46 6.65
CA ASP A 166 -18.65 12.89 7.83
C ASP A 166 -17.49 11.97 7.46
N ILE A 167 -17.67 11.16 6.41
CA ILE A 167 -16.64 10.26 5.89
C ILE A 167 -15.49 11.05 5.27
N VAL A 168 -15.80 12.03 4.41
CA VAL A 168 -14.78 12.90 3.79
C VAL A 168 -13.98 13.64 4.84
N ASN A 169 -14.65 14.21 5.85
CA ASN A 169 -14.00 14.94 6.93
C ASN A 169 -13.10 14.03 7.76
N PHE A 170 -13.52 12.79 8.05
CA PHE A 170 -12.67 11.81 8.73
C PHE A 170 -11.39 11.47 7.95
N VAL A 171 -11.49 11.31 6.63
CA VAL A 171 -10.31 11.07 5.76
C VAL A 171 -9.36 12.26 5.79
N VAL A 172 -9.90 13.48 5.59
CA VAL A 172 -9.11 14.72 5.59
C VAL A 172 -8.48 14.97 6.96
N GLU A 173 -9.21 14.74 8.06
CA GLU A 173 -8.71 14.88 9.43
C GLU A 173 -7.59 13.88 9.72
N THR A 174 -7.72 12.63 9.24
CA THR A 174 -6.66 11.62 9.37
C THR A 174 -5.37 12.09 8.72
N VAL A 175 -5.45 12.62 7.49
CA VAL A 175 -4.28 13.19 6.80
C VAL A 175 -3.74 14.44 7.50
N SER A 176 -4.62 15.31 7.99
CA SER A 176 -4.24 16.51 8.73
C SER A 176 -3.48 16.16 10.02
N LYS A 177 -3.90 15.13 10.74
CA LYS A 177 -3.22 14.63 11.94
C LYS A 177 -1.89 13.96 11.61
N ALA A 178 -1.83 13.25 10.48
CA ALA A 178 -0.60 12.60 10.02
C ALA A 178 0.49 13.63 9.66
N GLY A 179 0.10 14.77 9.09
CA GLY A 179 1.02 15.85 8.74
C GLY A 179 2.16 15.37 7.83
N SER A 180 3.39 15.66 8.22
CA SER A 180 4.61 15.29 7.48
C SER A 180 5.11 13.87 7.76
N ASN A 181 4.60 13.21 8.80
CA ASN A 181 5.09 11.90 9.27
C ASN A 181 5.10 10.79 8.20
N PRO A 182 4.10 10.67 7.30
CA PRO A 182 4.09 9.61 6.29
C PRO A 182 4.93 9.96 5.05
N CYS A 183 5.84 10.94 5.12
CA CYS A 183 6.70 11.38 4.01
C CYS A 183 5.90 11.71 2.72
N PRO A 184 5.05 12.76 2.74
CA PRO A 184 4.28 13.18 1.57
C PRO A 184 5.19 13.51 0.36
N PRO A 185 4.68 13.42 -0.87
CA PRO A 185 3.27 13.32 -1.20
C PRO A 185 2.73 11.89 -1.00
N ILE A 186 1.59 11.77 -0.32
CA ILE A 186 1.02 10.48 0.09
C ILE A 186 0.05 9.90 -0.93
N THR A 187 -0.19 8.62 -0.77
CA THR A 187 -1.34 7.91 -1.28
C THR A 187 -2.33 7.70 -0.16
N VAL A 188 -3.63 7.87 -0.42
CA VAL A 188 -4.68 7.56 0.56
C VAL A 188 -5.58 6.43 0.05
N GLY A 189 -5.55 5.29 0.74
CA GLY A 189 -6.47 4.19 0.52
C GLY A 189 -7.61 4.28 1.52
N VAL A 190 -8.84 4.12 1.07
CA VAL A 190 -10.04 4.21 1.91
C VAL A 190 -10.90 2.97 1.70
N GLY A 191 -11.23 2.28 2.78
CA GLY A 191 -12.13 1.14 2.80
C GLY A 191 -13.46 1.54 3.42
N ILE A 192 -14.58 1.28 2.74
CA ILE A 192 -15.93 1.62 3.22
C ILE A 192 -16.81 0.37 3.24
N GLY A 193 -17.39 0.06 4.40
CA GLY A 193 -18.24 -1.11 4.60
C GLY A 193 -17.45 -2.37 4.99
N GLY A 194 -18.05 -3.55 4.80
CA GLY A 194 -17.56 -4.78 5.43
C GLY A 194 -17.83 -4.79 6.94
N ASP A 195 -16.89 -5.32 7.71
CA ASP A 195 -16.83 -5.27 9.17
C ASP A 195 -15.56 -4.52 9.62
N PHE A 196 -15.18 -4.67 10.89
CA PHE A 196 -14.04 -3.98 11.47
C PHE A 196 -12.75 -4.27 10.68
N GLU A 197 -12.41 -5.54 10.49
CA GLU A 197 -11.19 -5.97 9.84
C GLU A 197 -11.22 -5.83 8.31
N LEU A 198 -12.36 -6.11 7.67
CA LEU A 198 -12.46 -6.05 6.21
C LEU A 198 -12.32 -4.62 5.71
N SER A 199 -12.85 -3.62 6.44
CA SER A 199 -12.67 -2.22 6.06
C SER A 199 -11.19 -1.81 6.01
N ALA A 200 -10.38 -2.25 6.98
CA ALA A 200 -8.93 -2.02 6.99
C ALA A 200 -8.23 -2.73 5.83
N LEU A 201 -8.65 -3.97 5.53
CA LEU A 201 -8.14 -4.73 4.39
C LEU A 201 -8.45 -4.04 3.05
N LEU A 202 -9.67 -3.54 2.87
CA LEU A 202 -10.09 -2.79 1.68
C LEU A 202 -9.27 -1.51 1.52
N ALA A 203 -9.05 -0.75 2.61
CA ALA A 203 -8.21 0.45 2.58
C ALA A 203 -6.77 0.12 2.15
N LYS A 204 -6.24 -1.03 2.58
CA LYS A 204 -4.91 -1.49 2.17
C LYS A 204 -4.87 -1.92 0.71
N LYS A 205 -5.89 -2.64 0.21
CA LYS A 205 -6.03 -2.98 -1.21
C LYS A 205 -6.14 -1.72 -2.08
N ALA A 206 -6.86 -0.70 -1.62
CA ALA A 206 -7.02 0.57 -2.32
C ALA A 206 -5.69 1.29 -2.60
N LEU A 207 -4.67 1.11 -1.76
CA LEU A 207 -3.32 1.64 -2.00
C LEU A 207 -2.63 1.02 -3.21
N CYS A 208 -3.01 -0.20 -3.59
CA CYS A 208 -2.37 -0.97 -4.66
C CYS A 208 -3.11 -0.87 -6.00
N ARG A 209 -4.21 -0.11 -6.06
CA ARG A 209 -4.97 0.07 -7.30
C ARG A 209 -4.19 0.98 -8.26
N ASP A 210 -4.12 0.58 -9.54
CA ASP A 210 -3.47 1.35 -10.61
C ASP A 210 -3.98 2.80 -10.61
N LEU A 211 -3.03 3.73 -10.65
CA LEU A 211 -3.25 5.18 -10.64
C LEU A 211 -4.15 5.68 -11.78
N LYS A 212 -4.25 4.93 -12.86
CA LYS A 212 -5.08 5.25 -14.04
C LYS A 212 -6.53 4.80 -13.87
N ILE A 213 -6.82 3.92 -12.90
CA ILE A 213 -8.13 3.31 -12.71
C ILE A 213 -8.87 4.06 -11.59
N ARG A 214 -9.98 4.70 -11.96
CA ARG A 214 -10.92 5.31 -11.01
C ARG A 214 -11.94 4.29 -10.53
N ASN A 215 -12.60 4.56 -9.40
CA ASN A 215 -13.69 3.70 -8.94
C ASN A 215 -14.78 3.59 -10.03
N PRO A 216 -15.26 2.37 -10.34
CA PRO A 216 -16.29 2.19 -11.37
C PRO A 216 -17.65 2.78 -10.98
N LYS A 217 -17.90 3.04 -9.69
CA LYS A 217 -19.14 3.68 -9.23
C LYS A 217 -18.94 5.20 -9.13
N PRO A 218 -19.74 6.01 -9.86
CA PRO A 218 -19.58 7.47 -9.88
C PRO A 218 -19.56 8.13 -8.50
N LEU A 219 -20.41 7.66 -7.57
CA LEU A 219 -20.45 8.18 -6.20
C LEU A 219 -19.07 8.17 -5.52
N TYR A 220 -18.35 7.05 -5.60
CA TYR A 220 -17.05 6.92 -4.94
C TYR A 220 -15.94 7.61 -5.75
N ALA A 221 -16.03 7.61 -7.08
CA ALA A 221 -15.10 8.38 -7.92
C ALA A 221 -15.17 9.89 -7.63
N ASP A 222 -16.37 10.43 -7.40
CA ASP A 222 -16.55 11.83 -7.01
C ASP A 222 -15.98 12.10 -5.62
N MET A 223 -16.20 11.18 -4.66
CA MET A 223 -15.63 11.28 -3.31
C MET A 223 -14.10 11.25 -3.31
N GLU A 224 -13.47 10.38 -4.10
CA GLU A 224 -12.01 10.34 -4.27
C GLU A 224 -11.45 11.69 -4.73
N SER A 225 -12.11 12.30 -5.73
CA SER A 225 -11.70 13.60 -6.27
C SER A 225 -11.87 14.71 -5.23
N GLU A 226 -13.01 14.72 -4.52
CA GLU A 226 -13.30 15.68 -3.45
C GLU A 226 -12.29 15.57 -2.29
N MET A 227 -12.01 14.35 -1.83
CA MET A 227 -11.05 14.09 -0.76
C MET A 227 -9.65 14.54 -1.17
N LEU A 228 -9.21 14.22 -2.39
CA LEU A 228 -7.90 14.63 -2.91
C LEU A 228 -7.75 16.16 -2.93
N GLU A 229 -8.78 16.86 -3.41
CA GLU A 229 -8.79 18.32 -3.44
C GLU A 229 -8.71 18.92 -2.02
N LYS A 230 -9.54 18.42 -1.10
CA LYS A 230 -9.56 18.88 0.31
C LYS A 230 -8.24 18.59 1.02
N ILE A 231 -7.63 17.43 0.80
CA ILE A 231 -6.32 17.07 1.36
C ILE A 231 -5.22 18.01 0.85
N ASN A 232 -5.20 18.29 -0.45
CA ASN A 232 -4.19 19.20 -1.03
C ASN A 232 -4.38 20.64 -0.57
N LYS A 233 -5.60 21.05 -0.25
CA LYS A 233 -5.90 22.36 0.39
C LYS A 233 -5.40 22.48 1.83
N LEU A 234 -5.03 21.39 2.51
CA LEU A 234 -4.41 21.46 3.84
C LEU A 234 -3.04 22.15 3.82
N GLY A 235 -2.38 22.20 2.65
CA GLY A 235 -1.13 22.93 2.50
C GLY A 235 0.08 22.28 3.15
N ILE A 236 0.01 21.01 3.58
CA ILE A 236 1.12 20.25 4.19
C ILE A 236 2.28 20.11 3.19
N GLY A 237 1.96 19.72 1.95
CA GLY A 237 2.90 19.61 0.83
C GLY A 237 3.96 18.51 0.97
N PRO A 238 4.87 18.41 -0.02
CA PRO A 238 5.93 17.41 -0.07
C PRO A 238 6.85 17.46 1.16
N GLN A 239 7.06 16.30 1.80
CA GLN A 239 7.80 16.12 3.05
C GLN A 239 7.38 17.03 4.22
N GLY A 240 6.25 17.75 4.12
CA GLY A 240 5.79 18.68 5.15
C GLY A 240 6.35 20.09 5.07
N PHE A 241 7.03 20.46 3.98
CA PHE A 241 7.62 21.80 3.81
C PHE A 241 6.61 22.87 3.33
N GLY A 242 5.32 22.58 3.43
CA GLY A 242 4.27 23.37 2.82
C GLY A 242 4.13 23.05 1.32
N GLY A 243 3.03 23.50 0.71
CA GLY A 243 2.82 23.38 -0.73
C GLY A 243 1.46 22.79 -1.09
N THR A 244 1.23 22.63 -2.38
CA THR A 244 -0.06 22.23 -2.95
C THR A 244 -0.20 20.73 -3.21
N VAL A 245 0.89 19.97 -3.07
CA VAL A 245 0.92 18.52 -3.34
C VAL A 245 1.17 17.75 -2.04
N THR A 246 0.12 17.59 -1.24
CA THR A 246 0.13 16.74 -0.03
C THR A 246 -0.13 15.28 -0.39
N ALA A 247 -1.09 15.02 -1.27
CA ALA A 247 -1.46 13.69 -1.72
C ALA A 247 -1.46 13.60 -3.26
N LEU A 248 -1.05 12.45 -3.77
CA LEU A 248 -1.02 12.13 -5.20
C LEU A 248 -2.38 11.61 -5.68
N TYR A 249 -3.03 10.77 -4.86
CA TYR A 249 -4.30 10.13 -5.17
C TYR A 249 -5.03 9.66 -3.90
N VAL A 250 -6.35 9.52 -4.04
CA VAL A 250 -7.23 8.89 -3.07
C VAL A 250 -7.98 7.79 -3.81
N ASN A 251 -7.96 6.57 -3.27
CA ASN A 251 -8.67 5.43 -3.83
C ASN A 251 -9.65 4.89 -2.78
N ILE A 252 -10.90 4.66 -3.20
CA ILE A 252 -11.92 4.02 -2.36
C ILE A 252 -12.17 2.61 -2.87
N GLU A 253 -12.17 1.64 -1.95
CA GLU A 253 -12.73 0.31 -2.15
C GLU A 253 -13.92 0.10 -1.18
N GLN A 254 -15.02 -0.45 -1.70
CA GLN A 254 -16.26 -0.60 -0.94
C GLN A 254 -16.75 -2.03 -0.89
N HIS A 255 -17.42 -2.39 0.20
CA HIS A 255 -18.06 -3.69 0.37
C HIS A 255 -19.41 -3.55 1.09
N PRO A 256 -20.41 -4.43 0.82
CA PRO A 256 -21.60 -4.53 1.65
C PRO A 256 -21.26 -4.61 3.15
N THR A 257 -22.13 -4.02 3.98
CA THR A 257 -21.98 -4.00 5.44
C THR A 257 -23.32 -4.27 6.12
N HIS A 258 -23.30 -4.59 7.41
CA HIS A 258 -24.50 -4.79 8.20
C HIS A 258 -25.25 -3.46 8.41
N ILE A 259 -26.57 -3.47 8.30
CA ILE A 259 -27.41 -2.25 8.33
C ILE A 259 -27.23 -1.38 9.60
N ALA A 260 -26.73 -1.96 10.69
CA ALA A 260 -26.49 -1.25 11.96
C ALA A 260 -25.11 -0.56 12.05
N GLY A 261 -24.21 -0.74 11.08
CA GLY A 261 -22.85 -0.20 11.13
C GLY A 261 -22.37 0.35 9.79
N LEU A 262 -21.40 1.25 9.86
CA LEU A 262 -20.67 1.75 8.70
C LEU A 262 -19.17 1.82 9.03
N PRO A 263 -18.44 0.71 8.89
CA PRO A 263 -16.98 0.69 9.06
C PRO A 263 -16.31 1.53 7.97
N VAL A 264 -15.39 2.42 8.37
CA VAL A 264 -14.56 3.18 7.44
C VAL A 264 -13.12 3.15 7.93
N ALA A 265 -12.20 2.75 7.06
CA ALA A 265 -10.78 2.76 7.33
C ALA A 265 -10.02 3.62 6.31
N VAL A 266 -8.93 4.22 6.77
CA VAL A 266 -7.97 5.00 5.99
C VAL A 266 -6.62 4.36 6.18
N ASN A 267 -6.00 3.91 5.09
CA ASN A 267 -4.63 3.44 5.06
C ASN A 267 -3.77 4.46 4.31
N ILE A 268 -2.68 4.92 4.93
CA ILE A 268 -1.80 5.92 4.33
C ILE A 268 -0.59 5.22 3.69
N GLY A 269 -0.33 5.50 2.42
CA GLY A 269 0.90 5.16 1.73
C GLY A 269 1.82 6.38 1.59
N CYS A 270 3.12 6.24 1.84
CA CYS A 270 4.08 7.31 1.59
C CYS A 270 4.35 7.50 0.08
N HIS A 271 5.25 8.41 -0.28
CA HIS A 271 5.73 8.54 -1.68
C HIS A 271 6.40 7.25 -2.22
N VAL A 272 6.72 6.28 -1.36
CA VAL A 272 7.18 4.92 -1.69
C VAL A 272 6.04 3.91 -1.49
N THR A 273 4.84 4.23 -2.00
CA THR A 273 3.74 3.27 -2.06
C THR A 273 4.08 2.21 -3.10
N ARG A 274 4.55 1.05 -2.62
CA ARG A 274 5.19 0.04 -3.45
C ARG A 274 4.45 -1.29 -3.42
N HIS A 275 4.37 -1.91 -4.58
CA HIS A 275 3.93 -3.28 -4.75
C HIS A 275 4.48 -3.82 -6.07
N ALA A 276 4.63 -5.14 -6.13
CA ALA A 276 4.93 -5.87 -7.36
C ALA A 276 4.06 -7.11 -7.40
N GLU A 277 3.71 -7.55 -8.60
CA GLU A 277 2.81 -8.67 -8.81
C GLU A 277 3.28 -9.62 -9.91
N ALA A 278 2.81 -10.85 -9.84
CA ALA A 278 3.01 -11.89 -10.84
C ALA A 278 1.77 -12.81 -10.88
N GLU A 279 1.57 -13.46 -12.03
CA GLU A 279 0.58 -14.50 -12.24
C GLU A 279 1.29 -15.83 -12.50
N LEU A 280 0.87 -16.89 -11.81
CA LEU A 280 1.31 -18.26 -12.02
C LEU A 280 0.28 -19.03 -12.83
#